data_AF-A0AAD9ZFR3-F1
#
_entry.id   AF-A0AAD9ZFR3-F1
#
_cell.length_a   1.000
_cell.length_b   1.000
_cell.length_c   1.000
_cell.angle_alpha   90.00
_cell.angle_beta   90.00
_cell.angle_gamma   90.00
#
_symmetry.space_group_name_H-M   'P 1'
#
loop_
_entity.id
_entity.type
_entity.pdbx_description
1 polymer ?
#
loop_
_entity_poly.entity_id
_entity_poly.type
_entity_poly.pdbx_seq_one_letter_code
_entity_poly.pdbx_strand_id
1 'polypeptide(L)'
;MDRRGCGVGSTMSMVQDDALLHVAAVIHPGVQSERIFAFAEPVNGDGVLAILRKLYPSRSFPANFQAEEDVSDIVPRKRAEALLREMGRHGWTSLEESIKRNTEDLV
;
A
#
# COMPACT_ATOMS: atom_id res chain seq x y z
N MET A 1 4.25 6.94 -32.20
CA MET A 1 4.96 5.94 -31.36
C MET A 1 4.49 6.15 -29.93
N ASP A 2 3.45 5.41 -29.57
CA ASP A 2 2.80 5.48 -28.27
C ASP A 2 3.59 4.60 -27.29
N ARG A 3 4.43 5.22 -26.46
CA ARG A 3 5.12 4.55 -25.34
C ARG A 3 4.20 4.49 -24.13
N ARG A 4 3.01 3.93 -24.26
CA ARG A 4 2.30 3.37 -23.10
C ARG A 4 3.06 2.12 -22.65
N GLY A 5 4.19 2.37 -21.99
CA GLY A 5 4.86 1.37 -21.19
C GLY A 5 3.85 0.93 -20.14
N CYS A 6 3.43 -0.33 -20.24
CA CYS A 6 2.80 -1.03 -19.14
C CYS A 6 3.87 -1.12 -18.03
N GLY A 7 4.00 -0.06 -17.25
CA GLY A 7 4.74 -0.10 -16.00
C GLY A 7 4.04 -1.11 -15.11
N VAL A 8 4.80 -2.00 -14.48
CA VAL A 8 4.24 -2.87 -13.45
C VAL A 8 3.72 -1.94 -12.35
N GLY A 9 2.40 -1.85 -12.23
CA GLY A 9 1.75 -1.04 -11.23
C GLY A 9 2.23 -1.44 -9.85
N SER A 10 2.98 -0.54 -9.19
CA SER A 10 3.53 -0.78 -7.87
C SER A 10 2.58 -0.15 -6.87
N THR A 11 1.81 -0.99 -6.18
CA THR A 11 1.01 -0.56 -5.04
C THR A 11 1.57 -1.15 -3.77
N MET A 12 1.48 -0.42 -2.67
CA MET A 12 1.82 -0.96 -1.37
C MET A 12 0.57 -1.53 -0.68
N SER A 13 0.73 -2.58 0.14
CA SER A 13 -0.15 -2.95 1.24
C SER A 13 0.68 -3.08 2.51
N MET A 14 0.10 -2.80 3.68
CA MET A 14 0.76 -3.06 4.95
C MET A 14 0.52 -4.52 5.37
N VAL A 15 1.55 -5.20 5.88
CA VAL A 15 1.48 -6.64 6.24
C VAL A 15 0.37 -6.98 7.24
N GLN A 16 0.03 -6.07 8.16
CA GLN A 16 -1.08 -6.26 9.11
C GLN A 16 -2.46 -6.14 8.43
N ASP A 17 -2.58 -5.32 7.39
CA ASP A 17 -3.82 -5.21 6.61
C ASP A 17 -4.01 -6.48 5.78
N ASP A 18 -2.94 -6.99 5.18
CA ASP A 18 -2.95 -8.27 4.46
C ASP A 18 -3.32 -9.43 5.40
N ALA A 19 -2.71 -9.50 6.58
CA ALA A 19 -3.04 -10.52 7.58
C ALA A 19 -4.52 -10.47 7.97
N LEU A 20 -5.07 -9.27 8.19
CA LEU A 20 -6.48 -9.11 8.54
C LEU A 20 -7.40 -9.51 7.40
N LEU A 21 -7.03 -9.25 6.14
CA LEU A 21 -7.79 -9.69 4.97
C LEU A 21 -7.76 -11.20 4.80
N HIS A 22 -6.66 -11.86 5.13
CA HIS A 22 -6.62 -13.33 5.16
C HIS A 22 -7.55 -13.89 6.25
N VAL A 23 -7.58 -13.27 7.43
CA VAL A 23 -8.54 -13.65 8.48
C VAL A 23 -9.98 -13.42 8.00
N ALA A 24 -10.26 -12.27 7.40
CA ALA A 24 -11.58 -11.95 6.83
C ALA A 24 -12.00 -12.98 5.79
N ALA A 25 -11.09 -13.43 4.93
CA ALA A 25 -11.36 -14.46 3.93
C ALA A 25 -11.81 -15.80 4.52
N VAL A 26 -11.38 -16.11 5.75
CA VAL A 26 -11.74 -17.35 6.44
C VAL A 26 -13.05 -17.21 7.22
N ILE A 27 -13.26 -16.08 7.91
CA ILE A 27 -14.34 -15.97 8.89
C ILE A 27 -15.57 -15.21 8.37
N HIS A 28 -15.42 -14.37 7.35
CA HIS A 28 -16.49 -13.52 6.88
C HIS A 28 -17.47 -14.33 6.01
N PRO A 29 -18.74 -14.52 6.40
CA PRO A 29 -19.66 -15.43 5.72
C PRO A 29 -20.00 -15.00 4.28
N GLY A 30 -19.86 -13.70 4.00
CA GLY A 30 -20.04 -13.11 2.67
C GLY A 30 -18.81 -13.18 1.76
N VAL A 31 -17.73 -13.85 2.16
CA VAL A 31 -16.54 -14.07 1.31
C VAL A 31 -16.48 -15.55 0.94
N GLN A 32 -16.74 -15.88 -0.32
CA GLN A 32 -16.71 -17.25 -0.84
C GLN A 32 -16.21 -17.23 -2.28
N SER A 33 -15.17 -18.04 -2.58
CA SER A 33 -14.56 -18.12 -3.92
C SER A 33 -14.23 -16.74 -4.52
N GLU A 34 -13.83 -15.80 -3.67
CA GLU A 34 -13.60 -14.40 -4.01
C GLU A 34 -12.09 -14.12 -4.07
N ARG A 35 -11.66 -13.28 -5.01
CA ARG A 35 -10.30 -12.71 -5.03
C ARG A 35 -10.32 -11.36 -4.32
N ILE A 36 -9.64 -11.28 -3.17
CA ILE A 36 -9.48 -10.03 -2.42
C ILE A 36 -8.24 -9.31 -2.94
N PHE A 37 -8.41 -8.09 -3.44
CA PHE A 37 -7.34 -7.28 -4.02
C PHE A 37 -6.77 -6.33 -2.96
N ALA A 38 -5.71 -6.77 -2.28
CA ALA A 38 -5.05 -5.99 -1.24
C ALA A 38 -4.07 -4.95 -1.80
N PHE A 39 -4.60 -3.90 -2.42
CA PHE A 39 -3.82 -2.81 -3.03
C PHE A 39 -4.17 -1.50 -2.29
N ALA A 40 -3.33 -1.00 -1.38
CA ALA A 40 -3.67 0.13 -0.49
C ALA A 40 -3.51 1.51 -1.16
N GLU A 41 -2.39 1.77 -1.83
CA GLU A 41 -2.22 2.97 -2.65
C GLU A 41 -1.04 2.78 -3.62
N PRO A 42 -1.02 3.49 -4.76
CA PRO A 42 0.16 3.59 -5.62
C PRO A 42 1.39 4.06 -4.85
N VAL A 43 2.56 3.50 -5.17
CA VAL A 43 3.83 3.89 -4.56
C VAL A 43 4.91 4.05 -5.63
N ASN A 44 5.76 5.06 -5.46
CA ASN A 44 6.98 5.26 -6.25
C ASN A 44 8.18 5.58 -5.35
N GLY A 45 9.40 5.43 -5.88
CA GLY A 45 10.63 5.65 -5.11
C GLY A 45 10.75 7.06 -4.56
N ASP A 46 10.37 8.07 -5.34
CA ASP A 46 10.44 9.47 -4.91
C ASP A 46 9.51 9.79 -3.73
N GLY A 47 8.29 9.22 -3.72
CA GLY A 47 7.33 9.33 -2.63
C GLY A 47 7.83 8.66 -1.35
N VAL A 48 8.43 7.47 -1.46
CA VAL A 48 9.08 6.79 -0.32
C VAL A 48 10.22 7.64 0.23
N LEU A 49 11.08 8.20 -0.63
CA LEU A 49 12.18 9.08 -0.21
C LEU A 49 11.67 10.36 0.46
N ALA A 50 10.58 10.95 -0.04
CA ALA A 50 9.97 12.13 0.58
C ALA A 50 9.49 11.84 2.01
N ILE A 51 8.84 10.70 2.22
CA ILE A 51 8.40 10.26 3.55
C ILE A 51 9.60 9.99 4.47
N LEU A 52 10.62 9.27 4.00
CA LEU A 52 11.81 8.97 4.80
C LEU A 52 12.56 10.24 5.23
N ARG A 53 12.73 11.21 4.33
CA ARG A 53 13.35 12.52 4.65
C ARG A 53 12.51 13.32 5.65
N LYS A 54 11.18 13.23 5.57
CA LYS A 54 10.26 13.86 6.53
C LYS A 54 10.37 13.23 7.91
N LEU A 55 10.39 11.89 8.00
CA LEU A 55 10.48 11.15 9.26
C LEU A 55 11.86 11.26 9.92
N TYR A 56 12.93 11.30 9.10
CA TYR A 56 14.31 11.25 9.57
C TYR A 56 15.19 12.36 8.96
N PRO A 57 14.94 13.64 9.29
CA PRO A 57 15.61 14.78 8.66
C PRO A 57 17.11 14.87 8.93
N SER A 58 17.60 14.18 9.97
CA SER A 58 19.04 14.12 10.30
C SER A 58 19.82 13.08 9.48
N ARG A 59 19.14 12.22 8.71
CA ARG A 59 19.75 11.17 7.89
C ARG A 59 19.92 11.66 6.46
N SER A 60 20.94 11.14 5.78
CA SER A 60 21.14 11.38 4.35
C SER A 60 20.48 10.25 3.55
N PHE A 61 19.69 10.63 2.55
CA PHE A 61 19.03 9.71 1.62
C PHE A 61 19.48 10.03 0.19
N PRO A 62 19.46 9.05 -0.74
CA PRO A 62 19.77 9.28 -2.15
C PRO A 62 18.89 10.36 -2.78
N ALA A 63 19.34 10.91 -3.90
CA ALA A 63 18.50 11.76 -4.73
C ALA A 63 17.30 10.98 -5.30
N ASN A 64 16.29 11.72 -5.73
CA ASN A 64 15.14 11.16 -6.44
C ASN A 64 15.57 10.37 -7.69
N PHE A 65 14.90 9.26 -7.96
CA PHE A 65 15.28 8.32 -9.01
C PHE A 65 14.09 7.66 -9.71
N GLN A 66 12.87 7.81 -9.20
CA GLN A 66 11.67 7.20 -9.78
C GLN A 66 10.45 8.06 -9.45
N ALA A 67 10.07 8.91 -10.42
CA ALA A 67 8.96 9.84 -10.29
C ALA A 67 7.66 9.32 -10.93
N GLU A 68 7.74 8.25 -11.72
CA GLU A 68 6.58 7.69 -12.41
C GLU A 68 5.54 7.18 -11.41
N GLU A 69 4.28 7.55 -11.62
CA GLU A 69 3.15 7.08 -10.83
C GLU A 69 2.42 5.95 -11.55
N ASP A 70 1.91 4.99 -10.77
CA ASP A 70 0.97 4.00 -11.30
C ASP A 70 -0.40 4.65 -11.49
N VAL A 71 -0.85 4.70 -12.74
CA VAL A 71 -2.15 5.27 -13.15
C VAL A 71 -3.24 4.21 -13.27
N SER A 72 -2.98 2.99 -12.83
CA SER A 72 -3.94 1.88 -12.90
C SER A 72 -5.07 2.07 -11.89
N ASP A 73 -6.31 1.93 -12.34
CA ASP A 73 -7.47 1.84 -11.44
C ASP A 73 -7.78 0.38 -11.12
N ILE A 74 -7.50 -0.02 -9.88
CA ILE A 74 -7.76 -1.37 -9.38
C ILE A 74 -9.17 -1.38 -8.78
N VAL A 75 -10.19 -1.43 -9.64
CA VAL A 75 -11.61 -1.37 -9.24
C VAL A 75 -11.96 -2.32 -8.06
N PRO A 76 -11.49 -3.59 -8.01
CA PRO A 76 -11.82 -4.51 -6.92
C PRO A 76 -11.23 -4.14 -5.55
N ARG A 77 -10.27 -3.21 -5.47
CA ARG A 77 -9.66 -2.71 -4.23
C ARG A 77 -10.69 -2.26 -3.19
N LYS A 78 -11.78 -1.63 -3.65
CA LYS A 78 -12.84 -1.11 -2.77
C LYS A 78 -13.46 -2.20 -1.90
N ARG A 79 -13.53 -3.44 -2.41
CA ARG A 79 -14.06 -4.58 -1.64
C ARG A 79 -13.12 -4.97 -0.51
N ALA A 80 -11.81 -5.00 -0.75
CA ALA A 80 -10.83 -5.25 0.30
C ALA A 80 -10.86 -4.15 1.37
N GLU A 81 -11.00 -2.88 0.99
CA GLU A 81 -11.16 -1.80 1.97
C GLU A 81 -12.43 -1.94 2.83
N ALA A 82 -13.55 -2.35 2.23
CA ALA A 82 -14.78 -2.61 2.95
C ALA A 82 -14.61 -3.75 3.97
N LEU A 83 -13.93 -4.84 3.58
CA LEU A 83 -13.60 -5.94 4.49
C LEU A 83 -12.74 -5.47 5.66
N LEU A 84 -11.72 -4.64 5.44
CA LEU A 84 -10.93 -4.07 6.54
C LEU A 84 -11.82 -3.27 7.52
N ARG A 85 -12.80 -2.53 7.00
CA ARG A 85 -13.75 -1.77 7.83
C ARG A 85 -14.66 -2.67 8.64
N GLU A 86 -15.20 -3.72 8.03
CA GLU A 86 -16.02 -4.75 8.70
C GLU A 86 -15.22 -5.47 9.79
N MET A 87 -13.91 -5.63 9.59
CA MET A 87 -12.98 -6.23 10.56
C MET A 87 -12.49 -5.23 11.63
N GLY A 88 -13.08 -4.04 11.71
CA GLY A 88 -12.83 -3.06 12.78
C GLY A 88 -11.73 -2.03 12.50
N ARG A 89 -11.19 -1.95 11.28
CA ARG A 89 -10.24 -0.89 10.87
C ARG A 89 -10.99 0.32 10.32
N HIS A 90 -10.35 1.49 10.32
CA HIS A 90 -10.91 2.68 9.64
C HIS A 90 -10.75 2.65 8.12
N GLY A 91 -9.90 1.76 7.60
CA GLY A 91 -9.49 1.68 6.20
C GLY A 91 -8.07 1.14 6.11
N TRP A 92 -7.41 1.37 4.99
CA TRP A 92 -6.00 1.02 4.79
C TRP A 92 -5.07 1.79 5.72
N THR A 93 -3.96 1.16 6.08
CA THR A 93 -2.82 1.87 6.65
C THR A 93 -2.14 2.70 5.57
N SER A 94 -1.82 3.95 5.87
CA SER A 94 -1.11 4.82 4.93
C SER A 94 0.34 4.37 4.72
N LEU A 95 0.91 4.74 3.57
CA LEU A 95 2.32 4.56 3.23
C LEU A 95 3.24 5.20 4.28
N GLU A 96 2.91 6.39 4.77
CA GLU A 96 3.71 7.05 5.81
C GLU A 96 3.74 6.25 7.12
N GLU A 97 2.60 5.75 7.58
CA GLU A 97 2.53 4.94 8.81
C GLU A 97 3.19 3.57 8.61
N SER A 98 3.02 2.96 7.43
CA SER A 98 3.70 1.72 7.07
C SER A 98 5.21 1.88 7.10
N ILE A 99 5.76 2.91 6.44
CA ILE A 99 7.20 3.20 6.45
C ILE A 99 7.69 3.47 7.86
N LYS A 100 7.00 4.30 8.63
CA LYS A 100 7.36 4.63 10.01
C LYS A 100 7.50 3.36 10.86
N ARG A 101 6.49 2.48 10.86
CA ARG A 101 6.53 1.22 11.64
C ARG A 101 7.60 0.25 11.16
N ASN A 102 7.90 0.22 9.86
CA ASN A 102 8.97 -0.65 9.34
C ASN A 102 10.38 -0.12 9.67
N THR A 103 10.51 1.15 10.04
CA THR A 103 11.80 1.81 10.25
C THR A 103 12.03 2.27 11.69
N GLU A 104 11.02 2.20 12.56
CA GLU A 104 11.12 2.66 13.95
C GLU A 104 12.19 1.95 14.80
N ASP A 105 12.55 0.72 14.46
CA ASP A 105 13.62 -0.05 15.12
C ASP A 105 15.01 0.18 14.49
N LEU A 106 15.09 0.87 13.36
CA LEU A 106 16.35 1.14 12.63
C LEU A 106 16.94 2.52 12.95
N VAL A 107 16.23 3.32 13.74
CA VAL A 107 16.55 4.73 14.01
C VAL A 107 17.65 4.89 15.04
#